data_AF-A0AAV6CZU9-F1
#
_entry.id   AF-A0AAV6CZU9-F1
#
_cell.length_a   1.000
_cell.length_b   1.000
_cell.length_c   1.000
_cell.angle_alpha   90.00
_cell.angle_beta   90.00
_cell.angle_gamma   90.00
#
_symmetry.space_group_name_H-M   'P 1'
#
loop_
_entity.id
_entity.type
_entity.pdbx_description
1 polymer ?
#
loop_
_entity_poly.entity_id
_entity_poly.type
_entity_poly.pdbx_seq_one_letter_code
_entity_poly.pdbx_strand_id
1 'polypeptide(L)'
;MSGELLGYKLMGLRLAIDSLELEFAQTAAEFAHTNEYDEQGSTSPIDWIRHTCHMTSTTAANCLAVGENLERLPESFQAVKSGEIGFAHLTVMARTMNAVPDR
;
A
#
# COMPACT_ATOMS: atom_id res chain seq x y z
N MET A 1 12.03 0.96 -29.99
CA MET A 1 12.52 1.82 -28.89
C MET A 1 13.89 1.30 -28.46
N SER A 2 14.85 2.18 -28.14
CA SER A 2 16.16 1.76 -27.61
C SER A 2 16.02 1.16 -26.20
N GLY A 3 17.04 0.41 -25.74
CA GLY A 3 17.09 -0.11 -24.38
C GLY A 3 17.06 0.99 -23.31
N GLU A 4 17.70 2.12 -23.60
CA GLU A 4 17.65 3.32 -22.75
C GLU A 4 16.22 3.86 -22.60
N LEU A 5 15.49 4.01 -23.71
CA LEU A 5 14.09 4.46 -23.68
C LEU A 5 13.18 3.46 -22.95
N LEU A 6 13.45 2.16 -23.05
CA LEU A 6 12.75 1.15 -22.26
C LEU A 6 13.03 1.30 -20.76
N GLY A 7 14.27 1.61 -20.38
CA GLY A 7 14.66 1.88 -18.99
C GLY A 7 13.89 3.06 -18.39
N TYR A 8 13.88 4.21 -19.07
CA TYR A 8 13.11 5.38 -18.61
C TYR A 8 11.61 5.08 -18.52
N LYS A 9 11.07 4.30 -19.47
CA LYS A 9 9.67 3.88 -19.43
C LYS A 9 9.37 3.00 -18.21
N LEU A 10 10.25 2.05 -17.88
CA LEU A 10 10.09 1.21 -16.68
C LEU A 10 10.09 2.05 -15.40
N MET A 11 10.99 3.03 -15.29
CA MET A 11 11.05 3.94 -14.14
C MET A 11 9.75 4.74 -13.99
N GLY A 12 9.26 5.34 -15.08
CA GLY A 12 8.01 6.10 -15.06
C GLY A 12 6.79 5.25 -14.73
N LEU A 13 6.72 4.03 -15.28
CA LEU A 13 5.66 3.08 -14.94
C LEU A 13 5.69 2.71 -13.46
N ARG A 14 6.86 2.43 -12.90
CA ARG A 14 6.97 2.04 -11.49
C ARG A 14 6.56 3.17 -10.55
N LEU A 15 7.00 4.40 -10.82
CA LEU A 15 6.58 5.58 -10.04
C LEU A 15 5.06 5.79 -10.08
N ALA A 16 4.45 5.61 -11.24
CA ALA A 16 2.99 5.72 -11.37
C ALA A 16 2.25 4.62 -10.60
N ILE A 17 2.72 3.37 -10.68
CA ILE A 17 2.10 2.26 -9.94
C ILE A 17 2.31 2.46 -8.43
N ASP A 18 3.49 2.87 -7.97
CA ASP A 18 3.77 3.13 -6.55
C ASP A 18 2.86 4.24 -5.99
N SER A 19 2.58 5.28 -6.79
CA SER A 19 1.65 6.35 -6.42
C SER A 19 0.21 5.84 -6.29
N LEU A 20 -0.23 4.97 -7.22
CA LEU A 20 -1.56 4.35 -7.16
C LEU A 20 -1.68 3.37 -5.99
N GLU A 21 -0.62 2.61 -5.68
CA GLU A 21 -0.59 1.71 -4.53
C GLU A 21 -0.65 2.48 -3.21
N LEU A 22 -0.03 3.66 -3.12
CA LEU A 22 -0.16 4.57 -1.98
C LEU A 22 -1.60 5.05 -1.78
N GLU A 23 -2.24 5.54 -2.84
CA GLU A 23 -3.63 5.99 -2.80
C GLU A 23 -4.56 4.83 -2.42
N PHE A 24 -4.33 3.64 -2.98
CA PHE A 24 -5.06 2.44 -2.64
C PHE A 24 -4.88 2.06 -1.17
N ALA A 25 -3.67 2.13 -0.63
CA ALA A 25 -3.39 1.83 0.77
C ALA A 25 -4.10 2.79 1.72
N GLN A 26 -4.09 4.09 1.41
CA GLN A 26 -4.82 5.10 2.17
C GLN A 26 -6.34 4.82 2.14
N THR A 27 -6.89 4.58 0.95
CA THR A 27 -8.31 4.24 0.77
C THR A 27 -8.69 2.95 1.50
N ALA A 28 -7.81 1.93 1.48
CA ALA A 28 -8.03 0.66 2.17
C ALA A 28 -8.11 0.83 3.69
N ALA A 29 -7.27 1.70 4.27
CA ALA A 29 -7.33 2.02 5.70
C ALA A 29 -8.61 2.79 6.05
N GLU A 30 -9.00 3.79 5.25
CA GLU A 30 -10.27 4.49 5.43
C GLU A 30 -11.47 3.53 5.33
N PHE A 31 -11.48 2.64 4.34
CA PHE A 31 -12.49 1.59 4.20
C PHE A 31 -12.54 0.65 5.41
N ALA A 32 -11.39 0.26 5.95
CA ALA A 32 -11.30 -0.61 7.12
C ALA A 32 -11.90 0.02 8.39
N HIS A 33 -11.99 1.35 8.45
CA HIS A 33 -12.67 2.08 9.54
C HIS A 33 -14.20 2.20 9.36
N THR A 34 -14.75 1.70 8.25
CA THR A 34 -16.20 1.58 8.06
C THR A 34 -16.71 0.20 8.51
N ASN A 35 -18.02 0.00 8.51
CA ASN A 35 -18.64 -1.31 8.72
C ASN A 35 -18.98 -2.04 7.41
N GLU A 36 -18.65 -1.48 6.25
CA GLU A 36 -19.12 -1.95 4.94
C GLU A 36 -18.67 -3.40 4.64
N TYR A 37 -17.47 -3.79 5.05
CA TYR A 37 -17.00 -5.17 4.83
C TYR A 37 -17.87 -6.20 5.58
N ASP A 38 -18.33 -5.87 6.79
CA ASP A 38 -19.18 -6.72 7.63
C ASP A 38 -20.62 -6.73 7.11
N GLU A 39 -21.13 -5.56 6.68
CA GLU A 39 -22.44 -5.44 6.02
C GLU A 39 -22.53 -6.26 4.73
N GLN A 40 -21.41 -6.43 4.02
CA GLN A 40 -21.28 -7.29 2.86
C GLN A 40 -20.91 -8.76 3.20
N GLY A 41 -20.85 -9.11 4.49
CA GLY A 41 -20.64 -10.48 4.98
C GLY A 41 -19.20 -11.00 4.91
N SER A 42 -18.21 -10.11 4.77
CA SER A 42 -16.78 -10.48 4.85
C SER A 42 -16.29 -10.50 6.30
N THR A 43 -15.33 -11.37 6.58
CA THR A 43 -14.86 -11.61 7.97
C THR A 43 -13.89 -10.55 8.50
N SER A 44 -13.31 -9.75 7.61
CA SER A 44 -12.43 -8.62 7.95
C SER A 44 -12.26 -7.71 6.72
N PRO A 45 -11.72 -6.48 6.88
CA PRO A 45 -11.36 -5.64 5.74
C PRO A 45 -10.38 -6.33 4.78
N ILE A 46 -9.40 -7.08 5.30
CA ILE A 46 -8.42 -7.83 4.50
C ILE A 46 -9.12 -8.90 3.65
N ASP A 47 -10.09 -9.59 4.23
CA ASP A 47 -10.88 -10.62 3.53
C ASP A 47 -11.73 -10.01 2.41
N TRP A 48 -12.39 -8.89 2.67
CA TRP A 48 -13.13 -8.17 1.64
C TRP A 48 -12.22 -7.71 0.50
N ILE A 49 -11.11 -7.06 0.82
CA ILE A 49 -10.16 -6.54 -0.18
C ILE A 49 -9.56 -7.68 -1.02
N ARG A 50 -9.16 -8.80 -0.40
CA ARG A 50 -8.59 -9.93 -1.18
C ARG A 50 -9.58 -10.44 -2.23
N HIS A 51 -10.85 -10.59 -1.85
CA HIS A 51 -11.84 -11.24 -2.69
C HIS A 51 -12.38 -10.27 -3.75
N THR A 52 -12.71 -9.04 -3.35
CA THR A 52 -13.30 -8.04 -4.23
C THR A 52 -12.26 -7.36 -5.14
N CYS A 53 -11.04 -7.10 -4.64
CA CYS A 53 -9.97 -6.51 -5.44
C CYS A 53 -9.04 -7.55 -6.09
N HIS A 54 -9.36 -8.85 -5.99
CA HIS A 54 -8.61 -9.96 -6.57
C HIS A 54 -7.13 -9.99 -6.16
N MET A 55 -6.88 -9.74 -4.88
CA MET A 55 -5.54 -9.68 -4.30
C MET A 55 -5.24 -10.95 -3.51
N THR A 56 -3.95 -11.21 -3.31
CA THR A 56 -3.54 -12.19 -2.30
C THR A 56 -3.80 -11.65 -0.90
N SER A 57 -3.98 -12.53 0.08
CA SER A 57 -4.12 -12.12 1.49
C SER A 57 -2.92 -11.28 1.96
N THR A 58 -1.71 -11.61 1.52
CA THR A 58 -0.50 -10.87 1.87
C THR A 58 -0.51 -9.47 1.29
N THR A 59 -0.92 -9.30 0.02
CA THR A 59 -0.97 -7.98 -0.62
C THR A 59 -2.06 -7.11 0.02
N ALA A 60 -3.24 -7.66 0.30
CA ALA A 60 -4.29 -6.93 1.00
C ALA A 60 -3.84 -6.47 2.40
N ALA A 61 -3.22 -7.36 3.18
CA ALA A 61 -2.67 -7.01 4.49
C ALA A 61 -1.55 -5.95 4.42
N ASN A 62 -0.74 -5.95 3.36
CA ASN A 62 0.29 -4.93 3.15
C ASN A 62 -0.32 -3.55 2.92
N CYS A 63 -1.32 -3.45 2.06
CA CYS A 63 -2.01 -2.19 1.79
C CYS A 63 -2.61 -1.61 3.08
N LEU A 64 -3.25 -2.45 3.89
CA LEU A 64 -3.82 -2.02 5.16
C LEU A 64 -2.73 -1.55 6.14
N ALA A 65 -1.66 -2.33 6.31
CA ALA A 65 -0.56 -1.95 7.18
C ALA A 65 0.10 -0.63 6.76
N VAL A 66 0.27 -0.39 5.45
CA VAL A 66 0.80 0.89 4.95
C VAL A 66 -0.17 2.02 5.28
N GLY A 67 -1.45 1.89 4.91
CA GLY A 67 -2.46 2.93 5.13
C GLY A 67 -2.59 3.35 6.60
N GLU A 68 -2.67 2.38 7.50
CA GLU A 68 -2.77 2.60 8.96
C GLU A 68 -1.54 3.30 9.57
N ASN A 69 -0.38 3.21 8.91
CA ASN A 69 0.88 3.76 9.42
C ASN A 69 1.38 5.00 8.67
N LEU A 70 0.63 5.52 7.68
CA LEU A 70 1.09 6.67 6.88
C LEU A 70 1.44 7.89 7.75
N GLU A 71 0.64 8.18 8.76
CA GLU A 71 0.87 9.30 9.69
C GLU A 71 2.12 9.11 10.56
N ARG A 72 2.52 7.86 10.81
CA ARG A 72 3.73 7.49 11.57
C ARG A 72 4.97 7.42 10.69
N LEU A 73 4.82 7.40 9.36
CA LEU A 73 5.90 7.30 8.37
C LEU A 73 5.87 8.45 7.33
N PRO A 74 5.75 9.73 7.76
CA PRO A 74 5.55 10.83 6.82
C PRO A 74 6.73 11.02 5.86
N GLU A 75 7.96 10.82 6.33
CA GLU A 75 9.18 10.94 5.53
C GLU A 75 9.26 9.84 4.47
N SER A 76 8.96 8.60 4.84
CA SER A 76 8.96 7.46 3.92
C SER A 76 7.85 7.57 2.88
N PHE A 77 6.70 8.13 3.26
CA PHE A 77 5.63 8.45 2.33
C PHE A 77 6.08 9.48 1.28
N GLN A 78 6.75 10.55 1.69
CA GLN A 78 7.30 11.53 0.75
C GLN A 78 8.39 10.93 -0.14
N ALA A 79 9.22 10.02 0.39
CA ALA A 79 10.24 9.32 -0.38
C ALA A 79 9.64 8.42 -1.48
N VAL A 80 8.46 7.83 -1.27
CA VAL A 80 7.74 7.13 -2.34
C VAL A 80 7.22 8.12 -3.39
N LYS A 81 6.62 9.24 -2.97
CA LYS A 81 6.11 10.27 -3.89
C LYS A 81 7.21 10.90 -4.75
N SER A 82 8.43 11.04 -4.24
CA SER A 82 9.59 11.54 -4.98
C SER A 82 10.26 10.48 -5.86
N GLY A 83 9.87 9.21 -5.72
CA GLY A 83 10.50 8.08 -6.42
C GLY A 83 11.85 7.65 -5.86
N GLU A 84 12.21 8.11 -4.65
CA GLU A 84 13.44 7.70 -3.96
C GLU A 84 13.36 6.24 -3.48
N ILE A 85 12.17 5.80 -3.05
CA ILE A 85 11.88 4.41 -2.71
C ILE A 85 10.58 3.95 -3.37
N GLY A 86 10.41 2.64 -3.57
CA GLY A 86 9.13 2.08 -4.06
C GLY A 86 8.17 1.72 -2.94
N PHE A 87 6.90 1.49 -3.28
CA PHE A 87 5.85 1.10 -2.32
C PHE A 87 6.20 -0.19 -1.55
N ALA A 88 6.92 -1.12 -2.20
CA ALA A 88 7.40 -2.34 -1.56
C ALA A 88 8.36 -2.07 -0.38
N HIS A 89 9.21 -1.03 -0.45
CA HIS A 89 10.05 -0.64 0.68
C HIS A 89 9.21 -0.07 1.82
N LEU A 90 8.28 0.83 1.51
CA LEU A 90 7.36 1.39 2.51
C LEU A 90 6.55 0.30 3.22
N THR A 91 6.13 -0.72 2.49
CA THR A 91 5.43 -1.90 3.05
C THR A 91 6.26 -2.60 4.13
N VAL A 92 7.56 -2.80 3.92
CA VAL A 92 8.44 -3.42 4.91
C VAL A 92 8.53 -2.56 6.17
N MET A 93 8.63 -1.24 6.02
CA MET A 93 8.68 -0.28 7.13
C MET A 93 7.38 -0.32 7.93
N ALA A 94 6.23 -0.24 7.27
CA ALA A 94 4.91 -0.28 7.90
C ALA A 94 4.67 -1.59 8.67
N ARG A 95 5.04 -2.75 8.10
CA ARG A 95 4.95 -4.03 8.81
C ARG A 95 5.86 -4.10 10.02
N THR A 96 7.04 -3.48 9.95
CA THR A 96 7.95 -3.38 11.08
C THR A 96 7.34 -2.53 12.20
N MET A 97 6.68 -1.42 11.86
CA MET A 97 5.95 -0.58 12.83
C MET A 97 4.83 -1.32 13.56
N ASN A 98 4.17 -2.28 12.90
CA ASN A 98 3.15 -3.12 13.55
C ASN A 98 3.76 -4.23 14.43
N ALA A 99 5.01 -4.63 14.19
CA ALA A 99 5.67 -5.70 14.93
C ALA A 99 6.43 -5.21 16.17
N VAL A 100 6.72 -3.91 16.26
CA VAL A 100 7.46 -3.31 17.37
C VAL A 100 6.47 -2.55 18.28
N PRO A 101 6.41 -2.86 19.59
CA PRO A 101 5.58 -2.10 20.53
C PRO A 101 6.02 -0.63 20.60
N ASP A 102 5.06 0.28 20.73
CA ASP A 102 5.36 1.68 21.06
C ASP A 102 6.14 1.72 22.40
N ARG A 103 7.24 2.47 22.43
CA ARG A 103 8.10 2.63 23.60
C ARG A 103 7.59 3.70 24.54
#